data_AF-A0A8T5ZN62-F1
#
_entry.id   AF-A0A8T5ZN62-F1
#
_cell.length_a   1.000
_cell.length_b   1.000
_cell.length_c   1.000
_cell.angle_alpha   90.00
_cell.angle_beta   90.00
_cell.angle_gamma   90.00
#
_symmetry.space_group_name_H-M   'P 1'
#
loop_
_entity.id
_entity.type
_entity.pdbx_description
1 polymer ?
#
loop_
_entity_poly.entity_id
_entity_poly.type
_entity_poly.pdbx_seq_one_letter_code
_entity_poly.pdbx_strand_id
1 'polypeptide(L)'
;KQLLIDGVNPDTLPVYFNRMMDVSQDILIIHGDSINKIVNRTNVSDDMLNNIPATETISAAGIYRSIINDTEIDALRINIDEVSPSLTVTVAKLASARHNMLEQYKINSIIICIVAIVLCSVLSPLLIRTGLREIKKLSGVTEALNYNDSREPVEVSALPRELKPLGQALNKMHHALVKDFERLSQFADDLAHELRTPINALLGQNQVTLSQTRSIAEYQKTIAGNIEELENISRLTENI
;
A
#
# COMPACT_ATOMS: atom_id res chain seq x y z
N LYS A 1 20.75 -31.41 -52.44
CA LYS A 1 21.21 -32.37 -53.47
C LYS A 1 22.66 -32.12 -53.90
N GLN A 2 23.04 -30.90 -54.31
CA GLN A 2 24.40 -30.62 -54.82
C GLN A 2 25.52 -30.61 -53.76
N LEU A 3 25.23 -30.14 -52.54
CA LEU A 3 26.23 -30.04 -51.46
C LEU A 3 26.65 -31.37 -50.81
N LEU A 4 25.84 -32.43 -50.95
CA LEU A 4 26.15 -33.77 -50.41
C LEU A 4 26.88 -34.66 -51.42
N ILE A 5 26.74 -34.37 -52.72
CA ILE A 5 27.45 -35.08 -53.80
C ILE A 5 28.91 -34.61 -53.88
N ASP A 6 29.19 -33.36 -53.52
CA ASP A 6 30.54 -32.75 -53.54
C ASP A 6 31.46 -33.15 -52.36
N GLY A 7 31.09 -34.16 -51.56
CA GLY A 7 31.97 -34.66 -50.50
C GLY A 7 32.24 -33.66 -49.37
N VAL A 8 31.40 -32.63 -49.21
CA VAL A 8 31.58 -31.63 -48.14
C VAL A 8 31.47 -32.30 -46.77
N ASN A 9 32.52 -32.16 -45.99
CA ASN A 9 32.59 -32.65 -44.63
C ASN A 9 31.83 -31.66 -43.73
N PRO A 10 30.74 -32.06 -43.03
CA PRO A 10 29.94 -31.15 -42.20
C PRO A 10 30.75 -30.47 -41.08
N ASP A 11 31.92 -30.98 -40.72
CA ASP A 11 32.85 -30.36 -39.77
C ASP A 11 33.53 -29.10 -40.34
N THR A 12 33.49 -28.89 -41.65
CA THR A 12 34.04 -27.71 -42.34
C THR A 12 33.01 -26.62 -42.60
N LEU A 13 31.76 -26.82 -42.14
CA LEU A 13 30.73 -25.79 -42.22
C LEU A 13 31.19 -24.57 -41.40
N PRO A 14 31.23 -23.37 -41.99
CA PRO A 14 31.76 -22.19 -41.31
C PRO A 14 31.05 -21.89 -39.99
N VAL A 15 31.83 -21.46 -39.01
CA VAL A 15 31.41 -21.15 -37.63
C VAL A 15 30.19 -20.21 -37.55
N TYR A 16 29.94 -19.40 -38.59
CA TYR A 16 28.75 -18.54 -38.67
C TYR A 16 27.43 -19.32 -38.72
N PHE A 17 27.40 -20.51 -39.32
CA PHE A 17 26.19 -21.33 -39.41
C PHE A 17 25.80 -21.91 -38.04
N ASN A 18 26.79 -22.22 -37.19
CA ASN A 18 26.60 -22.74 -35.84
C ASN A 18 26.04 -21.72 -34.82
N ARG A 19 26.12 -20.40 -35.11
CA ARG A 19 25.61 -19.35 -34.21
C ARG A 19 24.26 -18.77 -34.63
N MET A 20 23.84 -19.00 -35.88
CA MET A 20 22.62 -18.41 -36.45
C MET A 20 21.44 -19.38 -36.44
N MET A 21 21.72 -20.69 -36.42
CA MET A 21 20.76 -21.76 -36.15
C MET A 21 21.24 -22.43 -34.85
N ASP A 22 20.42 -22.50 -33.81
CA ASP A 22 20.77 -23.17 -32.55
C ASP A 22 20.80 -24.69 -32.74
N VAL A 23 21.80 -25.19 -33.46
CA VAL A 23 22.05 -26.61 -33.77
C VAL A 23 22.79 -27.34 -32.63
N SER A 24 22.93 -26.70 -31.46
CA SER A 24 23.56 -27.32 -30.29
C SER A 24 22.73 -28.47 -29.71
N GLN A 25 21.44 -28.49 -30.02
CA GLN A 25 20.47 -29.49 -29.58
C GLN A 25 20.05 -30.46 -30.69
N ASP A 26 20.55 -30.26 -31.91
CA ASP A 26 20.13 -31.00 -33.08
C ASP A 26 21.12 -32.15 -33.34
N ILE A 27 20.57 -33.35 -33.44
CA ILE A 27 21.27 -34.59 -33.81
C ILE A 27 20.84 -34.95 -35.22
N LEU A 28 21.79 -35.14 -36.12
CA LEU A 28 21.55 -35.55 -37.50
C LEU A 28 22.34 -36.81 -37.81
N ILE A 29 21.64 -37.91 -38.07
CA ILE A 29 22.24 -39.17 -38.51
C ILE A 29 21.78 -39.44 -39.95
N ILE A 30 22.73 -39.68 -40.83
CA ILE A 30 22.48 -40.06 -42.23
C ILE A 30 23.17 -41.40 -42.47
N HIS A 31 22.37 -42.41 -42.82
CA HIS A 31 22.83 -43.79 -43.05
C HIS A 31 22.42 -44.26 -44.46
N GLY A 32 23.34 -44.90 -45.19
CA GLY A 32 23.12 -45.58 -46.46
C GLY A 32 24.28 -46.53 -46.77
N ASP A 33 24.14 -47.43 -47.76
CA ASP A 33 25.07 -48.56 -48.04
C ASP A 33 26.57 -48.21 -48.13
N SER A 34 26.92 -46.93 -48.37
CA SER A 34 28.30 -46.45 -48.44
C SER A 34 28.56 -45.15 -47.67
N ILE A 35 27.56 -44.62 -46.94
CA ILE A 35 27.65 -43.34 -46.22
C ILE A 35 27.07 -43.51 -44.82
N ASN A 36 27.93 -43.48 -43.81
CA ASN A 36 27.54 -43.39 -42.41
C ASN A 36 28.05 -42.05 -41.84
N LYS A 37 27.21 -41.02 -41.85
CA LYS A 37 27.55 -39.69 -41.29
C LYS A 37 26.68 -39.44 -40.07
N ILE A 38 27.31 -39.39 -38.90
CA ILE A 38 26.69 -39.07 -37.62
C ILE A 38 27.18 -37.68 -37.21
N VAL A 39 26.26 -36.72 -37.11
CA VAL A 39 26.50 -35.42 -36.50
C VAL A 39 25.72 -35.41 -35.21
N ASN A 40 26.34 -35.96 -34.16
CA ASN A 40 25.80 -35.97 -32.81
C ASN A 40 26.60 -34.98 -31.96
N ARG A 41 26.01 -33.81 -31.71
CA ARG A 41 26.60 -32.76 -30.87
C ARG A 41 26.06 -32.80 -29.44
N THR A 42 25.36 -33.88 -29.10
CA THR A 42 24.75 -34.13 -27.79
C THR A 42 25.45 -35.33 -27.12
N ASN A 43 25.34 -35.48 -25.80
CA ASN A 43 25.86 -36.66 -25.07
C ASN A 43 24.92 -37.89 -25.16
N VAL A 44 24.02 -37.96 -26.14
CA VAL A 44 23.04 -39.04 -26.31
C VAL A 44 23.69 -40.20 -27.06
N SER A 45 23.52 -41.44 -26.58
CA SER A 45 24.14 -42.63 -27.20
C SER A 45 23.52 -42.99 -28.57
N ASP A 46 24.38 -43.29 -29.55
CA ASP A 46 24.01 -43.60 -30.93
C ASP A 46 23.11 -44.85 -31.07
N ASP A 47 23.25 -45.83 -30.16
CA ASP A 47 22.43 -47.06 -30.13
C ASP A 47 20.94 -46.80 -29.87
N MET A 48 20.62 -45.72 -29.13
CA MET A 48 19.24 -45.37 -28.82
C MET A 48 18.54 -44.68 -29.98
N LEU A 49 19.29 -43.93 -30.79
CA LEU A 49 18.78 -43.28 -32.00
C LEU A 49 18.51 -44.30 -33.10
N ASN A 50 19.24 -45.44 -33.08
CA ASN A 50 19.06 -46.56 -34.00
C ASN A 50 17.79 -47.38 -33.81
N ASN A 51 17.13 -47.27 -32.65
CA ASN A 51 15.90 -48.01 -32.34
C ASN A 51 14.61 -47.23 -32.67
N ILE A 52 14.71 -46.04 -33.27
CA ILE A 52 13.53 -45.24 -33.65
C ILE A 52 12.88 -45.86 -34.90
N PRO A 53 11.56 -46.12 -34.91
CA PRO A 53 10.87 -46.68 -36.08
C PRO A 53 10.93 -45.68 -37.25
N ALA A 54 11.32 -46.17 -38.43
CA ALA A 54 11.40 -45.35 -39.63
C ALA A 54 10.01 -45.13 -40.25
N THR A 55 9.73 -43.89 -40.67
CA THR A 55 8.46 -43.53 -41.32
C THR A 55 8.73 -43.11 -42.76
N GLU A 56 7.93 -43.59 -43.72
CA GLU A 56 8.10 -43.29 -45.16
C GLU A 56 7.57 -41.90 -45.57
N THR A 57 6.86 -41.19 -44.69
CA THR A 57 6.29 -39.86 -44.98
C THR A 57 6.62 -38.84 -43.88
N ILE A 58 6.90 -37.60 -44.30
CA ILE A 58 7.14 -36.47 -43.38
C ILE A 58 5.79 -36.05 -42.79
N SER A 59 5.41 -36.63 -41.65
CA SER A 59 4.17 -36.31 -40.93
C SER A 59 4.44 -36.07 -39.46
N ALA A 60 3.72 -35.12 -38.85
CA ALA A 60 3.81 -34.79 -37.42
C ALA A 60 3.50 -36.00 -36.51
N ALA A 61 2.77 -37.01 -37.02
CA ALA A 61 2.48 -38.26 -36.33
C ALA A 61 3.67 -39.24 -36.27
N GLY A 62 4.72 -39.02 -37.07
CA GLY A 62 5.95 -39.83 -37.07
C GLY A 62 7.03 -39.33 -36.11
N ILE A 63 6.75 -38.26 -35.35
CA ILE A 63 7.68 -37.71 -34.36
C ILE A 63 7.65 -38.61 -33.12
N TYR A 64 8.77 -39.28 -32.85
CA TYR A 64 9.01 -40.06 -31.66
C TYR A 64 9.47 -39.15 -30.52
N ARG A 65 8.70 -39.11 -29.43
CA ARG A 65 9.03 -38.35 -28.21
C ARG A 65 9.45 -39.31 -27.12
N SER A 66 10.62 -39.09 -26.55
CA SER A 66 11.14 -39.88 -25.42
C SER A 66 11.84 -38.98 -24.40
N ILE A 67 11.86 -39.41 -23.14
CA ILE A 67 12.55 -38.68 -22.07
C ILE A 67 13.84 -39.44 -21.76
N ILE A 68 14.98 -38.76 -21.90
CA ILE A 68 16.30 -39.31 -21.58
C ILE A 68 16.98 -38.36 -20.60
N ASN A 69 17.38 -38.87 -19.43
CA ASN A 69 18.04 -38.09 -18.36
C ASN A 69 17.27 -36.79 -18.02
N ASP A 70 15.97 -36.89 -17.70
CA ASP A 70 15.04 -35.77 -17.42
C ASP A 70 14.90 -34.73 -18.53
N THR A 71 15.35 -35.05 -19.74
CA THR A 71 15.21 -34.19 -20.91
C THR A 71 14.36 -34.84 -21.98
N GLU A 72 13.34 -34.12 -22.46
CA GLU A 72 12.55 -34.54 -23.61
C GLU A 72 13.38 -34.47 -24.90
N ILE A 73 13.32 -35.54 -25.70
CA ILE A 73 13.88 -35.64 -27.03
C ILE A 73 12.73 -35.85 -28.00
N ASP A 74 12.66 -35.01 -29.02
CA ASP A 74 11.78 -35.17 -30.17
C ASP A 74 12.62 -35.62 -31.37
N ALA A 75 12.32 -36.78 -31.93
CA ALA A 75 13.09 -37.39 -33.00
C ALA A 75 12.21 -37.87 -34.17
N LEU A 76 12.71 -37.74 -35.40
CA LEU A 76 12.03 -38.16 -36.62
C LEU A 76 13.02 -38.91 -37.50
N ARG A 77 12.65 -40.14 -37.91
CA ARG A 77 13.43 -40.96 -38.83
C ARG A 77 12.65 -41.17 -40.13
N ILE A 78 13.30 -40.83 -41.24
CA ILE A 78 12.73 -40.94 -42.59
C ILE A 78 13.61 -41.87 -43.41
N ASN A 79 12.98 -42.85 -44.06
CA ASN A 79 13.63 -43.66 -45.10
C ASN A 79 13.28 -43.08 -46.48
N ILE A 80 14.30 -42.85 -47.30
CA ILE A 80 14.14 -42.36 -48.68
C ILE A 80 14.55 -43.51 -49.61
N ASP A 81 13.56 -44.26 -50.08
CA ASP A 81 13.75 -45.42 -50.96
C ASP A 81 13.73 -45.07 -52.46
N GLU A 82 13.52 -43.80 -52.81
CA GLU A 82 13.52 -43.28 -54.19
C GLU A 82 14.92 -43.07 -54.80
N VAL A 83 15.99 -43.38 -54.04
CA VAL A 83 17.38 -43.27 -54.47
C VAL A 83 18.07 -44.62 -54.24
N SER A 84 18.78 -45.15 -55.23
CA SER A 84 19.68 -46.28 -55.03
C SER A 84 21.10 -45.75 -54.76
N PRO A 85 21.75 -46.08 -53.62
CA PRO A 85 21.24 -46.86 -52.49
C PRO A 85 20.31 -46.08 -51.55
N SER A 86 19.45 -46.79 -50.82
CA SER A 86 18.46 -46.20 -49.90
C SER A 86 19.13 -45.39 -48.79
N LEU A 87 18.52 -44.25 -48.46
CA LEU A 87 19.07 -43.28 -47.52
C LEU A 87 18.13 -43.08 -46.34
N THR A 88 18.58 -43.44 -45.14
CA THR A 88 17.88 -43.15 -43.89
C THR A 88 18.42 -41.86 -43.29
N VAL A 89 17.53 -40.89 -43.01
CA VAL A 89 17.86 -39.65 -42.31
C VAL A 89 17.09 -39.61 -40.99
N THR A 90 17.82 -39.52 -39.87
CA THR A 90 17.26 -39.33 -38.53
C THR A 90 17.63 -37.95 -38.02
N VAL A 91 16.64 -37.15 -37.64
CA VAL A 91 16.81 -35.84 -37.01
C VAL A 91 16.23 -35.91 -35.61
N ALA A 92 16.98 -35.51 -34.58
CA ALA A 92 16.46 -35.42 -33.21
C ALA A 92 16.83 -34.09 -32.56
N LYS A 93 15.96 -33.56 -31.71
CA LYS A 93 16.18 -32.33 -30.95
C LYS A 93 16.02 -32.57 -29.46
N LEU A 94 17.03 -32.15 -28.69
CA LEU A 94 17.09 -32.31 -27.25
C LEU A 94 16.58 -31.04 -26.52
N ALA A 95 15.50 -31.12 -25.76
CA ALA A 95 14.87 -29.97 -25.08
C ALA A 95 15.57 -29.57 -23.75
N SER A 96 16.90 -29.64 -23.65
CA SER A 96 17.65 -29.41 -22.39
C SER A 96 17.62 -27.97 -21.88
N ALA A 97 17.38 -26.97 -22.73
CA ALA A 97 17.48 -25.56 -22.34
C ALA A 97 16.35 -25.08 -21.41
N ARG A 98 15.27 -25.84 -21.25
CA ARG A 98 14.08 -25.38 -20.51
C ARG A 98 14.22 -25.50 -19.00
N HIS A 99 14.86 -26.55 -18.49
CA HIS A 99 14.84 -26.87 -17.06
C HIS A 99 15.80 -25.98 -16.23
N ASN A 100 17.02 -25.77 -16.73
CA ASN A 100 18.02 -24.95 -16.02
C ASN A 100 17.71 -23.45 -16.02
N MET A 101 17.07 -22.93 -17.09
CA MET A 101 16.58 -21.55 -17.08
C MET A 101 15.47 -21.37 -16.03
N LEU A 102 14.51 -22.30 -15.94
CA LEU A 102 13.38 -22.18 -15.01
C LEU A 102 13.80 -22.20 -13.54
N GLU A 103 14.78 -23.01 -13.16
CA GLU A 103 15.30 -23.04 -11.78
C GLU A 103 16.00 -21.73 -11.39
N GLN A 104 16.76 -21.12 -12.32
CA GLN A 104 17.38 -19.80 -12.08
C GLN A 104 16.34 -18.69 -11.93
N TYR A 105 15.26 -18.72 -12.73
CA TYR A 105 14.16 -17.75 -12.58
C TYR A 105 13.42 -17.90 -11.25
N LYS A 106 13.25 -19.13 -10.75
CA LYS A 106 12.59 -19.40 -9.46
C LYS A 106 13.36 -18.76 -8.29
N ILE A 107 14.67 -18.99 -8.23
CA ILE A 107 15.51 -18.46 -7.14
C ILE A 107 15.56 -16.93 -7.18
N ASN A 108 15.74 -16.35 -8.38
CA ASN A 108 15.80 -14.89 -8.51
C ASN A 108 14.46 -14.24 -8.10
N SER A 109 13.33 -14.84 -8.48
CA SER A 109 12.00 -14.35 -8.08
C SER A 109 11.78 -14.42 -6.56
N ILE A 110 12.20 -15.52 -5.92
CA ILE A 110 12.12 -15.66 -4.45
C ILE A 110 12.97 -14.59 -3.75
N ILE A 111 14.20 -14.35 -4.21
CA ILE A 111 15.08 -13.32 -3.63
C ILE A 111 14.42 -11.93 -3.75
N ILE A 112 13.87 -11.59 -4.92
CA ILE A 112 13.18 -10.31 -5.12
C ILE A 112 11.98 -10.17 -4.18
N CYS A 113 11.17 -11.23 -4.02
CA CYS A 113 10.04 -11.23 -3.09
C CYS A 113 10.48 -11.02 -1.64
N ILE A 114 11.53 -11.73 -1.18
CA ILE A 114 12.05 -11.57 0.18
C ILE A 114 12.56 -10.14 0.39
N VAL A 115 13.32 -9.59 -0.57
CA VAL A 115 13.81 -8.21 -0.51
C VAL A 115 12.64 -7.23 -0.42
N ALA A 116 11.60 -7.39 -1.25
CA ALA A 116 10.42 -6.54 -1.23
C ALA A 116 9.68 -6.59 0.12
N ILE A 117 9.52 -7.79 0.70
CA ILE A 117 8.89 -7.97 2.02
C ILE A 117 9.69 -7.26 3.11
N VAL A 118 11.02 -7.42 3.13
CA VAL A 118 11.90 -6.75 4.10
C VAL A 118 11.82 -5.24 3.94
N LEU A 119 11.84 -4.74 2.70
CA LEU A 119 11.73 -3.31 2.40
C LEU A 119 10.40 -2.74 2.91
N CYS A 120 9.28 -3.39 2.60
CA CYS A 120 7.96 -3.00 3.09
C CYS A 120 7.88 -3.07 4.62
N SER A 121 8.43 -4.11 5.24
CA SER A 121 8.43 -4.28 6.70
C SER A 121 9.21 -3.19 7.43
N VAL A 122 10.30 -2.68 6.82
CA VAL A 122 11.10 -1.57 7.37
C VAL A 122 10.46 -0.21 7.07
N LEU A 123 9.90 -0.01 5.88
CA LEU A 123 9.27 1.27 5.49
C LEU A 123 7.93 1.52 6.19
N SER A 124 7.12 0.49 6.42
CA SER A 124 5.81 0.60 7.08
C SER A 124 5.88 1.33 8.44
N PRO A 125 6.71 0.89 9.41
CA PRO A 125 6.78 1.55 10.71
C PRO A 125 7.35 2.96 10.62
N LEU A 126 8.23 3.27 9.66
CA LEU A 126 8.74 4.63 9.44
C LEU A 126 7.63 5.59 8.98
N LEU A 127 6.82 5.17 8.00
CA LEU A 127 5.68 5.94 7.50
C LEU A 127 4.61 6.12 8.59
N ILE A 128 4.27 5.05 9.29
CA ILE A 128 3.29 5.06 10.39
C ILE A 128 3.76 5.98 11.51
N ARG A 129 5.02 5.86 11.96
CA ARG A 129 5.58 6.72 13.03
C ARG A 129 5.61 8.19 12.64
N THR A 130 5.88 8.50 11.37
CA THR A 130 5.89 9.89 10.88
C THR A 130 4.48 10.48 10.89
N GLY A 131 3.47 9.74 10.43
CA GLY A 131 2.07 10.17 10.48
C GLY A 131 1.55 10.32 11.93
N LEU A 132 1.83 9.35 12.80
CA LEU A 132 1.44 9.40 14.21
C LEU A 132 2.17 10.49 15.00
N ARG A 133 3.41 10.85 14.62
CA ARG A 133 4.15 11.94 15.26
C ARG A 133 3.48 13.29 14.99
N GLU A 134 2.97 13.53 13.80
CA GLU A 134 2.23 14.77 13.48
C GLU A 134 0.90 14.85 14.25
N ILE A 135 0.21 13.72 14.44
CA ILE A 135 -0.96 13.65 15.35
C ILE A 135 -0.54 13.93 16.79
N LYS A 136 0.62 13.42 17.23
CA LYS A 136 1.12 13.65 18.60
C LYS A 136 1.57 15.09 18.83
N LYS A 137 2.09 15.78 17.81
CA LYS A 137 2.33 17.24 17.87
C LYS A 137 1.03 18.01 18.01
N LEU A 138 0.00 17.64 17.25
CA LEU A 138 -1.33 18.23 17.40
C LEU A 138 -1.88 18.02 18.82
N SER A 139 -1.76 16.78 19.34
CA SER A 139 -2.14 16.45 20.72
C SER A 139 -1.32 17.21 21.77
N GLY A 140 -0.03 17.45 21.51
CA GLY A 140 0.85 18.21 22.40
C GLY A 140 0.50 19.69 22.44
N VAL A 141 0.02 20.26 21.33
CA VAL A 141 -0.57 21.61 21.29
C VAL A 141 -1.84 21.64 22.13
N THR A 142 -2.66 20.58 22.11
CA THR A 142 -3.85 20.46 22.97
C THR A 142 -3.53 20.22 24.46
N GLU A 143 -2.41 19.56 24.80
CA GLU A 143 -1.96 19.37 26.19
C GLU A 143 -1.30 20.63 26.77
N ALA A 144 -0.58 21.41 25.95
CA ALA A 144 -0.03 22.70 26.34
C ALA A 144 -1.10 23.78 26.57
N LEU A 145 -2.33 23.55 26.07
CA LEU A 145 -3.51 24.37 26.38
C LEU A 145 -3.93 24.33 27.86
N ASN A 146 -3.34 23.45 28.67
CA ASN A 146 -3.79 23.20 30.04
C ASN A 146 -3.01 23.98 31.12
N TYR A 147 -2.11 24.89 30.76
CA TYR A 147 -1.35 25.65 31.75
C TYR A 147 -1.12 27.11 31.30
N ASN A 148 -2.06 27.97 31.72
CA ASN A 148 -1.88 29.40 32.01
C ASN A 148 -1.97 30.51 30.95
N ASP A 149 -2.10 30.32 29.63
CA ASP A 149 -2.28 31.55 28.79
C ASP A 149 -2.83 31.41 27.36
N SER A 150 -2.77 30.27 26.69
CA SER A 150 -3.03 30.28 25.23
C SER A 150 -4.52 30.25 24.89
N ARG A 151 -5.11 31.45 24.75
CA ARG A 151 -6.25 31.73 23.84
C ARG A 151 -5.91 31.49 22.36
N GLU A 152 -4.76 30.90 22.06
CA GLU A 152 -4.25 30.79 20.71
C GLU A 152 -4.88 29.60 19.98
N PRO A 153 -5.51 29.83 18.82
CA PRO A 153 -6.06 28.78 18.00
C PRO A 153 -4.94 27.88 17.44
N VAL A 154 -5.30 26.64 17.10
CA VAL A 154 -4.39 25.69 16.48
C VAL A 154 -3.90 26.25 15.14
N GLU A 155 -2.58 26.24 14.91
CA GLU A 155 -1.97 26.75 13.69
C GLU A 155 -2.22 25.81 12.49
N VAL A 156 -3.30 26.03 11.75
CA VAL A 156 -3.74 25.19 10.63
C VAL A 156 -2.70 25.08 9.49
N SER A 157 -1.85 26.09 9.31
CA SER A 157 -0.78 26.09 8.30
C SER A 157 0.27 25.01 8.55
N ALA A 158 0.54 24.70 9.81
CA ALA A 158 1.55 23.71 10.20
C ALA A 158 1.04 22.26 10.13
N LEU A 159 -0.27 22.04 9.92
CA LEU A 159 -0.83 20.69 9.83
C LEU A 159 -0.65 20.03 8.45
N PRO A 160 -0.43 18.70 8.42
CA PRO A 160 -0.59 17.89 7.21
C PRO A 160 -1.96 18.10 6.56
N ARG A 161 -2.04 17.96 5.23
CA ARG A 161 -3.25 18.26 4.43
C ARG A 161 -4.47 17.51 4.94
N GLU A 162 -4.28 16.28 5.42
CA GLU A 162 -5.29 15.37 5.93
C GLU A 162 -5.89 15.85 7.25
N LEU A 163 -5.11 16.55 8.09
CA LEU A 163 -5.53 17.02 9.42
C LEU A 163 -6.03 18.46 9.43
N LYS A 164 -5.82 19.23 8.36
CA LYS A 164 -6.31 20.61 8.24
C LYS A 164 -7.82 20.76 8.51
N PRO A 165 -8.72 19.91 7.98
CA PRO A 165 -10.15 20.02 8.26
C PRO A 165 -10.49 19.85 9.75
N LEU A 166 -9.77 18.97 10.45
CA LEU A 166 -9.94 18.75 11.88
C LEU A 166 -9.47 19.97 12.70
N GLY A 167 -8.30 20.52 12.37
CA GLY A 167 -7.80 21.75 13.00
C GLY A 167 -8.76 22.93 12.81
N GLN A 168 -9.36 23.07 11.63
CA GLN A 168 -10.39 24.08 11.35
C GLN A 168 -11.65 23.89 12.19
N ALA A 169 -12.14 22.65 12.32
CA ALA A 169 -13.32 22.33 13.13
C ALA A 169 -13.07 22.62 14.61
N LEU A 170 -11.90 22.27 15.13
CA LEU A 170 -11.49 22.54 16.51
C LEU A 170 -11.43 24.06 16.78
N ASN A 171 -10.80 24.83 15.89
CA ASN A 171 -10.74 26.28 16.02
C ASN A 171 -12.13 26.92 15.99
N LYS A 172 -13.03 26.43 15.13
CA LYS A 172 -14.42 26.90 15.08
C LYS A 172 -15.16 26.65 16.41
N MET A 173 -15.01 25.46 16.98
CA MET A 173 -15.58 25.12 18.28
C MET A 173 -14.99 25.99 19.40
N HIS A 174 -13.66 26.17 19.41
CA HIS A 174 -12.97 27.03 20.37
C HIS A 174 -13.47 28.48 20.31
N HIS A 175 -13.60 29.06 19.12
CA HIS A 175 -14.14 30.40 18.95
C HIS A 175 -15.59 30.53 19.43
N ALA A 176 -16.43 29.53 19.20
CA ALA A 176 -17.79 29.52 19.72
C ALA A 176 -17.79 29.50 21.26
N LEU A 177 -16.97 28.64 21.87
CA LEU A 177 -16.88 28.51 23.31
C LEU A 177 -16.36 29.78 23.99
N VAL A 178 -15.31 30.41 23.44
CA VAL A 178 -14.80 31.70 23.95
C VAL A 178 -15.87 32.77 23.90
N LYS A 179 -16.59 32.87 22.78
CA LYS A 179 -17.66 33.85 22.60
C LYS A 179 -18.81 33.64 23.59
N ASP A 180 -19.21 32.40 23.84
CA ASP A 180 -20.28 32.08 24.78
C ASP A 180 -19.83 32.32 26.23
N PHE A 181 -18.58 32.03 26.57
CA PHE A 181 -18.01 32.36 27.88
C PHE A 181 -17.96 33.87 28.12
N GLU A 182 -17.55 34.67 27.13
CA GLU A 182 -17.50 36.13 27.22
C GLU A 182 -18.90 36.73 27.45
N ARG A 183 -19.91 36.21 26.73
CA ARG A 183 -21.31 36.59 26.95
C ARG A 183 -21.82 36.22 28.34
N LEU A 184 -21.50 35.02 28.82
CA LEU A 184 -21.90 34.57 30.15
C LEU A 184 -21.25 35.42 31.24
N SER A 185 -19.97 35.77 31.06
CA SER A 185 -19.25 36.64 31.99
C SER A 185 -19.85 38.04 32.05
N GLN A 186 -20.18 38.64 30.89
CA GLN A 186 -20.86 39.93 30.83
C GLN A 186 -22.24 39.87 31.49
N PHE A 187 -23.02 38.83 31.19
CA PHE A 187 -24.33 38.62 31.81
C PHE A 187 -24.24 38.47 33.34
N ALA A 188 -23.24 37.75 33.84
CA ALA A 188 -23.01 37.60 35.27
C ALA A 188 -22.61 38.93 35.93
N ASP A 189 -21.77 39.74 35.28
CA ASP A 189 -21.36 41.06 35.77
C ASP A 189 -22.54 42.05 35.80
N ASP A 190 -23.39 42.02 34.77
CA ASP A 190 -24.60 42.84 34.68
C ASP A 190 -25.60 42.44 35.78
N LEU A 191 -25.87 41.14 35.94
CA LEU A 191 -26.71 40.64 37.04
C LEU A 191 -26.16 41.02 38.41
N ALA A 192 -24.85 40.93 38.62
CA ALA A 192 -24.24 41.32 39.88
C ALA A 192 -24.45 42.81 40.17
N HIS A 193 -24.42 43.67 39.15
CA HIS A 193 -24.72 45.09 39.30
C HIS A 193 -26.20 45.36 39.58
N GLU A 194 -27.09 44.70 38.83
CA GLU A 194 -28.54 44.83 39.00
C GLU A 194 -28.99 44.37 40.39
N LEU A 195 -28.40 43.30 40.94
CA LEU A 195 -28.72 42.82 42.29
C LEU A 195 -28.09 43.67 43.40
N ARG A 196 -26.90 44.25 43.18
CA ARG A 196 -26.21 45.07 44.19
C ARG A 196 -27.01 46.32 44.57
N THR A 197 -27.69 46.94 43.61
CA THR A 197 -28.46 48.17 43.81
C THR A 197 -29.63 48.00 44.80
N PRO A 198 -30.60 47.08 44.58
CA PRO A 198 -31.72 46.87 45.50
C PRO A 198 -31.27 46.28 46.84
N ILE A 199 -30.22 45.44 46.87
CA ILE A 199 -29.65 44.95 48.14
C ILE A 199 -29.13 46.11 48.99
N ASN A 200 -28.39 47.04 48.39
CA ASN A 200 -27.89 48.21 49.11
C ASN A 200 -29.03 49.15 49.53
N ALA A 201 -30.08 49.28 48.72
CA ALA A 201 -31.28 50.05 49.07
C ALA A 201 -32.00 49.45 50.29
N LEU A 202 -32.24 48.14 50.30
CA LEU A 202 -32.80 47.40 51.44
C LEU A 202 -31.94 47.59 52.69
N LEU A 203 -30.62 47.43 52.56
CA LEU A 203 -29.71 47.61 53.70
C LEU A 203 -29.78 49.04 54.26
N GLY A 204 -29.77 50.05 53.38
CA GLY A 204 -29.86 51.46 53.76
C GLY A 204 -31.19 51.80 54.44
N GLN A 205 -32.31 51.33 53.89
CA GLN A 205 -33.65 51.52 54.50
C GLN A 205 -33.71 50.92 55.90
N ASN A 206 -33.17 49.72 56.08
CA ASN A 206 -33.11 49.07 57.39
C ASN A 206 -32.21 49.83 58.38
N GLN A 207 -31.02 50.28 57.94
CA GLN A 207 -30.11 51.05 58.78
C GLN A 207 -30.71 52.39 59.23
N VAL A 208 -31.36 53.13 58.31
CA VAL A 208 -32.03 54.40 58.63
C VAL A 208 -33.18 54.16 59.62
N THR A 209 -33.96 53.10 59.41
CA THR A 209 -35.09 52.75 60.29
C THR A 209 -34.65 52.29 61.68
N LEU A 210 -33.47 51.68 61.81
CA LEU A 210 -32.89 51.30 63.11
C LEU A 210 -32.09 52.44 63.80
N SER A 211 -31.73 53.51 63.08
CA SER A 211 -30.90 54.58 63.64
C SER A 211 -31.55 55.38 64.77
N GLN A 212 -32.89 55.41 64.84
CA GLN A 212 -33.68 56.16 65.82
C GLN A 212 -35.01 55.45 66.11
N THR A 213 -35.62 55.71 67.27
CA THR A 213 -36.96 55.20 67.60
C THR A 213 -38.02 55.84 66.69
N ARG A 214 -38.79 55.02 65.97
CA ARG A 214 -39.81 55.46 65.01
C ARG A 214 -41.23 55.13 65.48
N SER A 215 -42.22 55.75 64.87
CA SER A 215 -43.62 55.37 65.07
C SER A 215 -43.91 53.98 64.49
N ILE A 216 -44.91 53.29 65.02
CA ILE A 216 -45.37 51.98 64.50
C ILE A 216 -45.71 52.09 63.00
N ALA A 217 -46.32 53.19 62.58
CA ALA A 217 -46.69 53.43 61.18
C ALA A 217 -45.47 53.54 60.25
N GLU A 218 -44.37 54.16 60.69
CA GLU A 218 -43.12 54.24 59.91
C GLU A 218 -42.41 52.89 59.78
N TYR A 219 -42.42 52.07 60.85
CA TYR A 219 -41.90 50.70 60.78
C TYR A 219 -42.69 49.85 59.79
N GLN A 220 -44.03 49.89 59.87
CA GLN A 220 -44.91 49.18 58.93
C GLN A 220 -44.67 49.61 57.48
N LYS A 221 -44.50 50.93 57.24
CA LYS A 221 -44.18 51.46 55.91
C LYS A 221 -42.84 50.95 55.38
N THR A 222 -41.80 50.93 56.22
CA THR A 222 -40.47 50.42 55.83
C THR A 222 -40.54 48.93 55.49
N ILE A 223 -41.22 48.13 56.31
CA ILE A 223 -41.38 46.69 56.06
C ILE A 223 -42.15 46.44 54.76
N ALA A 224 -43.22 47.20 54.50
CA ALA A 224 -43.96 47.11 53.25
C ALA A 224 -43.07 47.43 52.02
N GLY A 225 -42.27 48.49 52.09
CA GLY A 225 -41.32 48.84 51.02
C GLY A 225 -40.23 47.76 50.82
N ASN A 226 -39.71 47.19 51.91
CA ASN A 226 -38.76 46.08 51.82
C ASN A 226 -39.36 44.83 51.17
N ILE A 227 -40.63 44.51 51.45
CA ILE A 227 -41.33 43.38 50.83
C ILE A 227 -41.49 43.63 49.33
N GLU A 228 -41.88 44.83 48.92
CA GLU A 228 -42.00 45.20 47.49
C GLU A 228 -40.65 45.06 46.76
N GLU A 229 -39.55 45.51 47.37
CA GLU A 229 -38.21 45.35 46.78
C GLU A 229 -37.79 43.88 46.67
N LEU A 230 -38.11 43.04 47.68
CA LEU A 230 -37.85 41.59 47.64
C LEU A 230 -38.69 40.88 46.57
N GLU A 231 -39.96 41.27 46.39
CA GLU A 231 -40.80 40.76 45.30
C GLU A 231 -40.23 41.14 43.93
N ASN A 232 -39.71 42.36 43.79
CA ASN A 232 -39.05 42.80 42.55
C ASN A 232 -37.77 41.99 42.26
N ILE A 233 -36.93 41.72 43.27
CA ILE A 233 -35.76 40.83 43.12
C ILE A 233 -36.21 39.41 42.74
N SER A 234 -37.25 38.87 43.36
CA SER A 234 -37.78 37.53 43.04
C SER A 234 -38.22 37.45 41.57
N ARG A 235 -38.95 38.47 41.08
CA ARG A 235 -39.35 38.55 39.67
C ARG A 235 -38.16 38.70 38.74
N LEU A 236 -37.12 39.43 39.14
CA LEU A 236 -35.89 39.52 38.35
C LEU A 236 -35.26 38.14 38.19
N THR A 237 -35.17 37.36 39.26
CA THR A 237 -34.62 36.00 39.22
C THR A 237 -35.47 34.97 38.48
N GLU A 238 -36.80 35.17 38.42
CA GLU A 238 -37.72 34.29 37.68
C GLU A 238 -37.72 34.55 36.16
N ASN A 239 -37.27 35.72 35.71
CA ASN A 239 -37.19 36.08 34.30
C ASN A 239 -35.83 35.79 33.65
N ILE A 240 -34.93 35.13 34.38
CA ILE A 240 -33.61 34.66 33.94
C ILE A 240 -33.69 33.18 33.57
#